data_AF-A0A8H7VW79-F1
#
_entry.id   AF-A0A8H7VW79-F1
#
_cell.length_a   1.000
_cell.length_b   1.000
_cell.length_c   1.000
_cell.angle_alpha   90.00
_cell.angle_beta   90.00
_cell.angle_gamma   90.00
#
_symmetry.space_group_name_H-M   'P 1'
#
loop_
_entity.id
_entity.type
_entity.pdbx_description
1 polymer ?
#
loop_
_entity_poly.entity_id
_entity_poly.type
_entity_poly.pdbx_seq_one_letter_code
_entity_poly.pdbx_strand_id
1 'polypeptide(L)' 'MAVGPGSDLMSKMLFNDPTVVNLVVQSLLGSTGIPANSYAVTSNEWADDTRSDVVYAAESKLWRNTLI' A
#
# COMPACT_ATOMS: atom_id res chain seq x y z
N MET A 1 -18.34 -5.76 -21.92
CA MET A 1 -17.08 -5.38 -21.27
C MET A 1 -17.24 -5.70 -19.80
N ALA A 2 -16.53 -6.70 -19.29
CA ALA A 2 -16.61 -7.08 -17.89
C ALA A 2 -15.80 -6.06 -17.06
N VAL A 3 -16.47 -5.41 -16.10
CA VAL A 3 -15.80 -4.61 -15.06
C VAL A 3 -15.19 -5.62 -14.10
N GLY A 4 -13.96 -6.05 -14.38
CA GLY A 4 -13.22 -6.92 -13.47
C GLY A 4 -12.95 -6.19 -12.14
N PRO A 5 -12.69 -6.93 -11.04
CA PRO A 5 -12.19 -6.34 -9.81
C PRO A 5 -10.95 -5.48 -10.11
N GLY A 6 -10.91 -4.25 -9.59
CA GLY A 6 -9.88 -3.25 -9.93
C GLY A 6 -10.17 -2.40 -11.17
N SER A 7 -11.36 -2.48 -11.77
CA SER A 7 -11.74 -1.62 -12.92
C SER A 7 -12.48 -0.35 -12.51
N ASP A 8 -12.68 -0.09 -11.21
CA ASP A 8 -13.38 1.10 -10.76
C ASP A 8 -12.44 2.32 -10.82
N LEU A 9 -12.86 3.35 -11.57
CA LEU A 9 -12.03 4.52 -11.84
C LEU A 9 -11.89 5.41 -10.58
N MET A 10 -12.91 5.42 -9.73
CA MET A 10 -12.95 6.27 -8.55
C MET A 10 -11.92 5.87 -7.50
N SER A 11 -11.78 4.58 -7.20
CA SER A 11 -10.74 4.10 -6.27
C SER A 11 -9.35 4.40 -6.82
N LYS A 12 -9.12 4.20 -8.12
CA LYS A 12 -7.85 4.54 -8.78
C LYS A 12 -7.48 6.00 -8.64
N MET A 13 -8.45 6.89 -8.81
CA MET A 13 -8.24 8.33 -8.63
C MET A 13 -7.94 8.69 -7.17
N LEU A 14 -8.65 8.07 -6.21
CA LEU A 14 -8.41 8.30 -4.78
C LEU A 14 -7.03 7.81 -4.34
N PHE A 15 -6.61 6.62 -4.76
CA PHE A 15 -5.31 6.04 -4.43
C PHE A 15 -4.13 6.65 -5.21
N ASN A 16 -4.39 7.57 -6.15
CA ASN A 16 -3.36 8.39 -6.79
C ASN A 16 -2.90 9.57 -5.90
N ASP A 17 -3.68 9.92 -4.86
CA ASP A 17 -3.29 10.95 -3.88
C ASP A 17 -2.49 10.32 -2.73
N PRO A 18 -1.21 10.70 -2.52
CA PRO A 18 -0.40 10.16 -1.43
C PRO A 18 -0.99 10.47 -0.05
N THR A 19 -1.77 11.53 0.12
CA THR A 19 -2.46 11.85 1.37
C THR A 19 -3.49 10.79 1.72
N VAL A 20 -4.26 10.32 0.73
CA VAL A 20 -5.27 9.28 0.90
C VAL A 20 -4.59 7.96 1.25
N VAL A 21 -3.52 7.60 0.54
CA VAL A 21 -2.74 6.39 0.85
C VAL A 21 -2.19 6.46 2.28
N ASN A 22 -1.63 7.59 2.71
CA ASN A 22 -1.15 7.79 4.07
C ASN A 22 -2.25 7.60 5.13
N LEU A 23 -3.44 8.16 4.90
CA LEU A 23 -4.58 8.00 5.81
C LEU A 23 -5.00 6.54 5.94
N VAL A 24 -5.06 5.81 4.82
CA VAL A 24 -5.41 4.39 4.81
C VAL A 24 -4.35 3.56 5.55
N VAL A 25 -3.06 3.80 5.25
CA VAL A 25 -1.93 3.11 5.90
C VAL A 25 -1.92 3.36 7.42
N GLN A 26 -2.06 4.61 7.85
CA GLN A 26 -2.11 4.97 9.28
C GLN A 26 -3.34 4.38 9.99
N SER A 27 -4.49 4.34 9.31
CA SER A 27 -5.72 3.78 9.88
C SER A 27 -5.63 2.26 10.05
N LEU A 28 -4.99 1.55 9.11
CA LEU A 28 -4.88 0.09 9.13
C LEU A 28 -3.77 -0.42 10.04
N LEU A 29 -2.61 0.24 10.03
CA LEU A 29 -1.42 -0.21 10.77
C LEU A 29 -1.24 0.52 12.11
N GLY A 30 -2.09 1.52 12.40
CA GLY A 30 -1.94 2.39 13.55
C GLY A 30 -0.72 3.32 13.42
N SER A 31 -0.44 4.08 14.46
CA SER A 31 0.71 4.98 14.58
C SER A 31 2.04 4.23 14.80
N THR A 32 2.19 3.02 14.24
CA THR A 32 3.32 2.07 14.40
C THR A 32 4.67 2.55 13.84
N GLY A 33 4.86 3.86 13.71
CA GLY A 33 6.15 4.46 13.37
C GLY A 33 6.51 4.35 11.89
N ILE A 34 5.57 3.99 11.00
CA ILE A 34 5.75 4.10 9.55
C ILE A 34 5.61 5.59 9.19
N PRO A 35 6.69 6.24 8.72
CA PRO A 35 6.62 7.64 8.32
C PRO A 35 5.63 7.83 7.18
N ALA A 36 4.98 8.99 7.12
CA ALA A 36 4.17 9.34 5.97
C ALA A 36 5.00 9.22 4.68
N ASN A 37 4.40 8.65 3.63
CA ASN A 37 5.01 8.36 2.34
C ASN A 37 6.12 7.30 2.37
N SER A 38 6.24 6.52 3.45
CA SER A 38 7.20 5.41 3.55
C SER A 38 6.59 4.11 3.04
N TYR A 39 6.09 4.13 1.81
CA TYR A 39 5.53 2.96 1.13
C TYR A 39 5.91 2.95 -0.36
N ALA A 40 6.06 1.76 -0.91
CA ALA A 40 6.37 1.53 -2.31
C ALA A 40 5.31 0.60 -2.93
N VAL A 41 5.06 0.79 -4.22
CA VAL A 41 4.25 -0.17 -4.99
C VAL A 41 5.12 -1.40 -5.27
N THR A 42 4.59 -2.58 -4.95
CA THR A 42 5.28 -3.87 -5.12
C THR A 42 4.51 -4.80 -6.06
N SER A 43 5.02 -6.02 -6.23
CA SER A 43 4.33 -7.08 -6.99
C SER A 43 2.89 -7.23 -6.50
N ASN A 44 1.96 -7.22 -7.45
CA ASN A 44 0.55 -7.39 -7.18
C ASN A 44 0.07 -8.84 -7.37
N GLU A 45 0.98 -9.74 -7.74
CA GLU A 45 0.75 -11.18 -7.84
C GLU A 45 1.02 -11.86 -6.51
N TRP A 46 0.05 -12.68 -6.08
CA TRP A 46 0.09 -13.47 -4.85
C TRP A 46 0.55 -14.90 -5.15
N ALA A 47 0.91 -15.64 -4.10
CA ALA A 47 1.44 -17.01 -4.22
C ALA A 47 0.41 -18.06 -4.72
N ASP A 48 -0.87 -17.70 -4.75
CA ASP A 48 -1.99 -18.52 -5.18
C ASP A 48 -2.47 -18.18 -6.60
N ASP A 49 -1.62 -17.55 -7.42
CA ASP A 49 -1.92 -17.02 -8.76
C ASP A 49 -3.06 -15.98 -8.80
N THR A 50 -3.50 -15.47 -7.64
CA THR A 50 -4.42 -14.33 -7.58
C THR A 50 -3.67 -13.02 -7.73
N ARG A 51 -4.38 -11.96 -8.13
CA ARG A 51 -3.79 -10.63 -8.35
C ARG A 51 -4.62 -9.53 -7.73
N SER A 52 -3.95 -8.60 -7.06
CA SER A 52 -4.51 -7.31 -6.67
C SER A 52 -4.35 -6.29 -7.80
N ASP A 53 -5.15 -5.22 -7.78
CA ASP A 53 -4.96 -4.11 -8.72
C ASP A 53 -3.66 -3.35 -8.39
N VAL A 54 -3.45 -3.02 -7.10
CA VAL A 54 -2.24 -2.41 -6.55
C VAL A 54 -1.90 -3.01 -5.19
N VAL A 55 -0.62 -3.15 -4.89
CA VAL A 55 -0.13 -3.54 -3.55
C VAL A 55 0.87 -2.51 -3.06
N TYR A 56 0.59 -1.95 -1.88
CA TYR A 56 1.49 -1.04 -1.17
C TYR A 56 2.23 -1.82 -0.10
N ALA A 57 3.56 -1.82 -0.16
CA ALA A 57 4.42 -2.33 0.88
C ALA A 57 5.07 -1.17 1.63
N ALA A 58 5.13 -1.24 2.96
CA ALA A 58 5.89 -0.27 3.73
C ALA A 58 7.36 -0.34 3.30
N GLU A 59 7.97 0.81 2.98
CA GLU A 59 9.40 0.88 2.75
C GLU A 59 10.09 0.55 4.08
N SER A 60 10.79 -0.57 4.13
CA SER A 60 11.63 -0.92 5.28
C SER A 60 12.87 -0.04 5.28
N LYS A 61 12.73 1.25 5.62
CA LYS A 61 13.88 2.05 6.07
C LYS A 61 14.19 1.62 7.51
N LEU A 62 15.03 0.59 7.60
CA LEU A 62 15.92 0.28 8.73
C LEU A 62 15.34 0.46 10.14
N TRP A 63 14.78 -0.63 10.70
CA TRP A 63 14.85 -0.86 12.15
C TRP A 63 16.08 -1.71 12.54
N ARG A 64 17.03 -1.92 11.60
CA ARG A 64 18.36 -2.46 11.91
C ARG A 64 19.25 -1.32 12.44
N ASN A 65 18.99 -0.87 13.67
CA ASN A 65 20.01 -0.35 14.58
C ASN A 65 19.42 -0.10 15.98
N THR A 66 19.05 -1.18 16.67
CA THR A 66 19.02 -1.15 18.14
C THR A 66 20.05 -2.19 18.60
N LEU A 67 21.28 -1.71 18.79
CA LEU A 67 22.26 -2.34 19.65
C LEU A 67 21.73 -2.23 21.09
N ILE A 68 21.32 -3.35 21.68
CA ILE A 68 21.40 -3.60 23.12
C ILE A 68 21.82 -5.06 23.29
#